data_AF-A0A7C8KP42-F1
#
_entry.id   AF-A0A7C8KP42-F1
#
_cell.length_a   1.000
_cell.length_b   1.000
_cell.length_c   1.000
_cell.angle_alpha   90.00
_cell.angle_beta   90.00
_cell.angle_gamma   90.00
#
_symmetry.space_group_name_H-M   'P 1'
#
loop_
_entity.id
_entity.type
_entity.pdbx_description
1 polymer ?
#
loop_
_entity_poly.entity_id
_entity_poly.type
_entity_poly.pdbx_seq_one_letter_code
_entity_poly.pdbx_strand_id
1 'polypeptide(L)' 'MMRISPLPSAFFYFALGGLFTYIAIQSVEDSVFNFITILLAFFATVDFVVGIRLISLHFKIKKVKNNKKK' A
#
# COMPACT_ATOMS: atom_id res chain seq x y z
N MET A 1 2.86 -2.41 25.45
CA MET A 1 3.01 -1.86 24.08
C MET A 1 2.78 -2.99 23.08
N MET A 2 1.63 -3.00 22.39
CA MET A 2 1.39 -3.99 21.32
C MET A 2 2.46 -3.82 20.25
N ARG A 3 3.23 -4.88 19.98
CA ARG A 3 4.11 -4.94 18.83
C ARG A 3 3.22 -5.09 17.59
N ILE A 4 2.74 -3.97 17.06
CA ILE A 4 2.05 -3.94 15.77
C ILE A 4 3.05 -4.46 14.75
N SER A 5 2.88 -5.71 14.34
CA SER A 5 3.75 -6.33 13.34
C SER A 5 3.56 -5.54 12.04
N PRO A 6 4.63 -4.98 11.44
CA PRO A 6 4.52 -4.14 10.24
C PRO A 6 4.06 -4.91 8.98
N LEU A 7 3.93 -6.23 9.07
CA LEU A 7 3.50 -7.13 7.98
C LEU A 7 1.99 -7.14 7.75
N PRO A 8 1.13 -7.45 8.75
CA PRO A 8 -0.32 -7.40 8.56
C PRO A 8 -0.82 -5.99 8.20
N SER A 9 -0.16 -4.93 8.65
CA SER A 9 -0.49 -3.57 8.21
C SER A 9 -0.19 -3.35 6.72
N ALA A 10 0.89 -3.91 6.18
CA ALA A 10 1.20 -3.80 4.75
C ALA A 10 0.10 -4.44 3.88
N PHE A 11 -0.38 -5.63 4.26
CA PHE A 11 -1.48 -6.30 3.56
C PHE A 11 -2.75 -5.43 3.52
N PHE A 12 -3.06 -4.75 4.62
CA PHE A 12 -4.19 -3.82 4.67
C PHE A 12 -4.07 -2.67 3.67
N TYR A 13 -2.89 -2.04 3.57
CA TYR A 13 -2.64 -1.00 2.56
C TYR A 13 -2.79 -1.51 1.13
N PHE A 14 -2.30 -2.73 0.81
CA PHE A 14 -2.51 -3.31 -0.51
C PHE A 14 -3.98 -3.62 -0.80
N ALA A 15 -4.72 -4.13 0.18
CA ALA A 15 -6.15 -4.38 0.04
C ALA A 15 -6.93 -3.08 -0.18
N LEU A 16 -6.62 -2.04 0.60
CA LEU A 16 -7.25 -0.72 0.49
C LEU A 16 -6.92 -0.03 -0.84
N GLY A 17 -5.66 -0.05 -1.28
CA GLY A 17 -5.24 0.46 -2.58
C GLY A 17 -5.89 -0.28 -3.75
N GLY A 18 -6.05 -1.60 -3.64
CA GLY A 18 -6.81 -2.41 -4.59
C GLY A 18 -8.29 -2.02 -4.64
N LEU A 19 -8.91 -1.77 -3.48
CA LEU A 19 -10.29 -1.30 -3.39
C LEU A 19 -10.45 0.08 -4.04
N PHE A 20 -9.56 1.04 -3.75
CA PHE A 20 -9.61 2.35 -4.41
C PHE A 20 -9.41 2.26 -5.91
N THR A 21 -8.54 1.36 -6.38
CA THR A 21 -8.37 1.10 -7.82
C THR A 21 -9.65 0.56 -8.45
N TYR A 22 -10.32 -0.39 -7.79
CA TYR A 22 -11.59 -0.95 -8.27
C TYR A 22 -12.69 0.12 -8.36
N ILE A 23 -12.82 0.96 -7.32
CA ILE A 23 -13.79 2.07 -7.33
C ILE A 23 -13.42 3.11 -8.39
N ALA A 24 -12.14 3.42 -8.58
CA ALA A 24 -11.67 4.36 -9.60
C ALA A 24 -12.08 3.92 -11.02
N ILE A 25 -11.92 2.63 -11.32
CA ILE A 25 -12.31 2.04 -12.61
C ILE A 25 -13.82 2.17 -12.82
N GLN A 26 -14.63 1.88 -11.79
CA GLN A 26 -16.09 2.03 -11.88
C GLN A 26 -16.55 3.48 -11.95
N SER A 27 -15.74 4.44 -11.50
CA SER A 27 -16.06 5.87 -11.54
C SER A 27 -15.77 6.52 -12.89
N VAL A 28 -15.24 5.75 -13.86
CA VAL A 28 -15.05 6.23 -15.23
C VAL A 28 -16.40 6.23 -15.92
N GLU A 29 -17.04 7.40 -15.97
CA GLU A 29 -18.26 7.63 -16.74
C GLU A 29 -17.87 7.96 -18.20
N ASP A 30 -17.61 9.24 -18.49
CA ASP A 30 -17.30 9.70 -19.86
C ASP A 30 -15.79 9.77 -20.16
N SER A 31 -14.96 9.94 -19.13
CA SER A 31 -13.52 10.11 -19.29
C SER A 31 -12.75 9.66 -18.05
N VAL A 32 -11.58 9.09 -18.29
CA VAL A 32 -10.62 8.68 -17.24
C VAL A 32 -10.06 9.88 -16.48
N PHE A 33 -10.19 11.09 -17.05
CA PHE A 33 -9.75 12.35 -16.43
C PHE A 33 -10.78 12.98 -15.48
N ASN A 34 -11.85 12.27 -15.15
CA ASN A 34 -12.78 12.74 -14.13
C ASN A 34 -12.05 12.97 -12.80
N PHE A 35 -12.37 14.07 -12.11
CA PHE A 35 -11.76 14.46 -10.84
C PHE A 35 -11.83 13.33 -9.81
N ILE A 36 -12.97 12.64 -9.72
CA ILE A 36 -13.16 11.52 -8.77
C ILE A 36 -12.23 10.36 -9.10
N THR A 37 -12.11 9.97 -10.37
CA THR A 37 -11.21 8.90 -10.83
C THR A 37 -9.75 9.22 -10.51
N ILE A 38 -9.31 10.45 -10.79
CA ILE A 38 -7.94 10.92 -10.48
C ILE A 38 -7.69 10.91 -8.98
N LEU A 39 -8.66 11.38 -8.17
CA LEU A 39 -8.54 11.43 -6.72
C LEU A 39 -8.44 10.02 -6.11
N LEU A 40 -9.26 9.07 -6.58
CA LEU A 40 -9.19 7.67 -6.16
C LEU A 40 -7.89 7.00 -6.58
N ALA A 41 -7.40 7.26 -7.80
CA ALA A 41 -6.10 6.78 -8.27
C ALA A 41 -4.93 7.34 -7.44
N PHE A 42 -5.03 8.60 -7.02
CA PHE A 42 -4.04 9.22 -6.13
C PHE A 42 -4.01 8.52 -4.76
N PHE A 43 -5.17 8.27 -4.15
CA PHE A 43 -5.23 7.54 -2.87
C PHE A 43 -4.68 6.11 -3.02
N ALA A 44 -5.09 5.39 -4.07
CA ALA A 44 -4.55 4.06 -4.36
C ALA A 44 -3.01 4.07 -4.47
N THR A 45 -2.44 5.09 -5.12
CA THR A 45 -0.99 5.25 -5.25
C THR A 45 -0.31 5.41 -3.88
N VAL A 46 -0.86 6.25 -3.01
CA VAL A 46 -0.33 6.44 -1.65
C VAL A 46 -0.36 5.12 -0.88
N ASP A 47 -1.46 4.37 -0.93
CA ASP A 47 -1.59 3.08 -0.26
C ASP A 47 -0.57 2.05 -0.76
N PHE A 48 -0.39 1.92 -2.07
CA PHE A 48 0.62 1.03 -2.64
C PHE A 48 2.04 1.43 -2.24
N VAL A 49 2.37 2.72 -2.24
CA VAL A 49 3.69 3.22 -1.83
C VAL A 49 3.95 2.90 -0.36
N VAL A 50 2.97 3.11 0.53
CA VAL A 50 3.10 2.78 1.95
C VAL A 50 3.24 1.27 2.16
N GLY A 51 2.43 0.47 1.47
CA GLY A 51 2.52 -1.00 1.47
C GLY A 51 3.91 -1.50 1.07
N ILE A 52 4.45 -0.99 -0.05
CA ILE A 52 5.81 -1.31 -0.53
C ILE A 52 6.87 -0.91 0.50
N ARG A 53 6.76 0.29 1.10
CA ARG A 53 7.69 0.76 2.14
C ARG A 53 7.69 -0.16 3.36
N LEU A 54 6.52 -0.62 3.81
CA LEU A 54 6.41 -1.53 4.96
C LEU A 54 7.02 -2.90 4.66
N ILE A 55 6.80 -3.44 3.45
CA ILE A 55 7.43 -4.68 3.01
C ILE A 55 8.96 -4.54 2.95
N SER A 56 9.45 -3.45 2.35
CA SER A 56 10.89 -3.15 2.28
C SER A 56 11.51 -3.02 3.67
N LEU A 57 10.83 -2.33 4.60
CA LEU A 57 11.24 -2.22 6.00
C LEU A 57 11.32 -3.60 6.67
N HIS A 58 10.34 -4.47 6.44
CA HIS A 58 10.35 -5.83 6.98
C HIS A 58 11.59 -6.62 6.50
N PHE A 59 11.89 -6.58 5.19
CA PHE A 59 13.08 -7.23 4.65
C PHE A 59 14.38 -6.63 5.19
N LYS A 60 14.45 -5.30 5.35
CA LYS A 60 15.62 -4.61 5.92
C LYS A 60 15.87 -5.03 7.36
N ILE A 61 14.82 -5.09 8.19
CA ILE A 61 14.91 -5.56 9.58
C ILE A 61 15.38 -7.03 9.63
N LYS A 62 14.82 -7.89 8.76
CA LYS A 62 15.22 -9.31 8.66
C LYS A 62 16.70 -9.45 8.27
N LYS A 63 17.19 -8.64 7.33
CA LYS A 63 18.60 -8.62 6.89
C LYS A 63 19.55 -8.21 8.02
N VAL A 64 19.23 -7.14 8.76
CA VAL A 64 20.02 -6.69 9.92
C VAL A 64 20.06 -7.75 11.02
N LYS A 65 18.93 -8.40 11.31
CA LYS A 65 18.86 -9.47 12.32
C LYS A 65 19.71 -10.69 11.94
N ASN A 66 19.77 -11.04 10.66
CA ASN A 66 20.61 -12.15 10.18
C ASN A 66 22.10 -11.82 10.19
N ASN A 67 22.50 -10.57 9.89
CA ASN A 67 23.90 -10.14 9.98
C ASN A 67 24.43 -10.05 11.42
N LYS A 68 23.58 -9.82 12.43
CA LYS A 68 23.99 -9.88 13.86
C LYS A 68 24.14 -11.30 14.41
N LYS A 69 23.69 -12.32 13.67
CA LYS A 69 23.78 -13.75 14.05
C LYS A 69 24.95 -14.49 13.39
N LYS A 70 25.62 -13.86 12.42
CA LYS A 70 26.91 -14.30 11.87
C LYS A 70 28.03 -13.57 12.59
#